data_AF-A0A841L8S8-F1
#
_entry.id   AF-A0A841L8S8-F1
#
_cell.length_a   1.000
_cell.length_b   1.000
_cell.length_c   1.000
_cell.angle_alpha   90.00
_cell.angle_beta   90.00
_cell.angle_gamma   90.00
#
_symmetry.space_group_name_H-M   'P 1'
#
loop_
_entity.id
_entity.type
_entity.pdbx_description
1 polymer ?
#
loop_
_entity_poly.entity_id
_entity_poly.type
_entity_poly.pdbx_seq_one_letter_code
_entity_poly.pdbx_strand_id
1 'polypeptide(L)'
;MAKIHAPNKQYSGVSASVTFINGVGETDLPHLIEWFKGHGYEIEEEEKPGTEYEKMKVDQLKELAKEKGIEDYNKMKRDELIKALENREQVSEDDSTGETEEAAGDQ
;
A
#
# COMPACT_ATOMS: atom_id res chain seq x y z
N MET A 1 -0.93 11.30 -0.43
CA MET A 1 0.04 11.59 -1.50
C MET A 1 -0.13 10.55 -2.58
N ALA A 2 -0.31 10.99 -3.81
CA ALA A 2 -0.39 10.13 -4.98
C ALA A 2 0.75 10.48 -5.94
N LYS A 3 1.35 9.45 -6.52
CA LYS A 3 2.31 9.56 -7.61
C LYS A 3 1.55 9.52 -8.94
N ILE A 4 1.90 10.43 -9.83
CA ILE A 4 1.34 10.60 -11.15
C ILE A 4 2.42 10.23 -12.15
N HIS A 5 2.17 9.20 -12.93
CA HIS A 5 3.00 8.73 -14.02
C HIS A 5 2.53 9.36 -15.32
N ALA A 6 3.39 10.18 -15.90
CA ALA A 6 3.22 10.74 -17.23
C ALA A 6 3.35 9.64 -18.30
N PRO A 7 2.61 9.74 -19.41
CA PRO A 7 2.72 8.80 -20.53
C PRO A 7 4.16 8.77 -21.11
N ASN A 8 4.90 9.86 -20.94
CA ASN A 8 6.31 9.93 -21.29
C ASN A 8 7.17 9.77 -20.03
N LYS A 9 7.77 8.58 -19.86
CA LYS A 9 8.63 8.21 -18.72
C LYS A 9 9.95 8.99 -18.64
N GLN A 10 10.26 9.84 -19.62
CA GLN A 10 11.44 10.70 -19.60
C GLN A 10 11.07 12.18 -19.44
N TYR A 11 9.78 12.49 -19.30
CA TYR A 11 9.31 13.87 -19.15
C TYR A 11 9.76 14.45 -17.81
N SER A 12 10.52 15.54 -17.87
CA SER A 12 10.90 16.32 -16.70
C SER A 12 10.47 17.76 -16.92
N GLY A 13 9.57 18.27 -16.08
CA GLY A 13 8.92 19.56 -16.27
C GLY A 13 7.80 19.82 -15.28
N VAL A 14 7.12 20.96 -15.38
CA VAL A 14 5.97 21.29 -14.51
C VAL A 14 4.69 21.20 -15.32
N SER A 15 3.74 20.38 -14.87
CA SER A 15 2.42 20.23 -15.46
C SER A 15 1.36 20.45 -14.39
N ALA A 16 0.38 21.32 -14.67
CA ALA A 16 -0.68 21.69 -13.72
C ALA A 16 -0.15 22.02 -12.31
N SER A 17 0.92 22.80 -12.19
CA SER A 17 1.58 23.13 -10.91
C SER A 17 2.20 21.95 -10.15
N VAL A 18 2.27 20.75 -10.76
CA VAL A 18 2.98 19.58 -10.26
C VAL A 18 4.29 19.42 -11.01
N THR A 19 5.37 19.23 -10.28
CA THR A 19 6.69 18.95 -10.87
C THR A 19 6.80 17.46 -11.18
N PHE A 20 7.15 17.15 -12.41
CA PHE A 20 7.44 15.81 -12.90
C PHE A 20 8.96 15.64 -13.09
N ILE A 21 9.49 14.52 -12.62
CA ILE A 21 10.88 14.11 -12.77
C ILE A 21 10.90 12.68 -13.31
N ASN A 22 11.53 12.45 -14.47
CA ASN A 22 11.50 11.14 -15.16
C ASN A 22 10.08 10.58 -15.32
N GLY A 23 9.15 11.45 -15.70
CA GLY A 23 7.75 11.11 -15.89
C GLY A 23 6.98 10.85 -14.60
N VAL A 24 7.54 11.07 -13.41
CA VAL A 24 6.84 10.88 -12.14
C VAL A 24 6.65 12.23 -11.45
N GLY A 25 5.40 12.59 -11.14
CA GLY A 25 5.06 13.76 -10.34
C GLY A 25 4.33 13.36 -9.07
N GLU A 26 4.48 14.12 -7.99
CA GLU A 26 3.83 13.82 -6.71
C GLU A 26 2.83 14.92 -6.39
N THR A 27 1.60 14.54 -6.03
CA THR A 27 0.57 15.49 -5.60
C THR A 27 -0.24 14.94 -4.44
N ASP A 28 -0.71 15.82 -3.58
CA ASP A 28 -1.69 15.49 -2.53
C ASP A 28 -3.06 16.10 -2.81
N LEU A 29 -3.21 16.78 -3.95
CA LEU A 29 -4.44 17.49 -4.29
C LEU A 29 -5.40 16.58 -5.06
N PRO A 30 -6.53 16.16 -4.46
CA PRO A 30 -7.44 15.18 -5.06
C PRO A 30 -8.00 15.63 -6.42
N HIS A 31 -8.28 16.93 -6.57
CA HIS A 31 -8.77 17.48 -7.83
C HIS A 31 -7.78 17.38 -9.00
N LEU A 32 -6.46 17.41 -8.72
CA LEU A 32 -5.45 17.17 -9.76
C LEU A 32 -5.35 15.69 -10.10
N ILE A 33 -5.43 14.82 -9.10
CA ILE A 33 -5.39 13.36 -9.32
C ILE A 33 -6.49 12.94 -10.30
N GLU A 34 -7.72 13.39 -10.07
CA GLU A 34 -8.84 13.12 -10.98
C GLU A 34 -8.62 13.72 -12.38
N TRP A 35 -8.10 14.94 -12.44
CA TRP A 35 -7.77 15.59 -13.71
C TRP A 35 -6.76 14.79 -14.52
N PHE A 36 -5.66 14.36 -13.88
CA PHE A 36 -4.61 13.55 -14.51
C PHE A 36 -5.14 12.17 -14.95
N LYS A 37 -5.95 11.51 -14.11
CA LYS A 37 -6.61 10.24 -14.43
C LYS A 37 -7.49 10.33 -15.69
N GLY A 38 -8.22 11.43 -15.84
CA GLY A 38 -9.03 11.71 -17.04
C GLY A 38 -8.22 12.09 -18.29
N HIS A 39 -6.98 12.53 -18.11
CA HIS A 39 -6.07 12.98 -19.17
C HIS A 39 -5.08 11.91 -19.66
N GLY A 40 -5.21 10.65 -19.20
CA GLY A 40 -4.37 9.54 -19.64
C GLY A 40 -3.04 9.43 -18.89
N TYR A 41 -2.96 10.00 -17.69
CA TYR A 41 -1.86 9.77 -16.76
C TYR A 41 -2.22 8.59 -15.84
N GLU A 42 -1.21 7.82 -15.46
CA GLU A 42 -1.35 6.70 -14.54
C GLU A 42 -1.16 7.21 -13.10
N ILE A 43 -2.06 6.86 -12.19
CA ILE A 43 -2.03 7.33 -10.80
C ILE A 43 -1.72 6.15 -9.90
N GLU A 44 -0.62 6.25 -9.17
CA GLU A 44 -0.27 5.37 -8.06
C GLU A 44 -0.62 6.12 -6.76
N GLU A 45 -1.81 5.86 -6.25
CA GLU A 45 -2.19 6.32 -4.91
C GLU A 45 -1.41 5.48 -3.91
N GLU A 46 -0.40 6.06 -3.28
CA GLU A 46 0.29 5.40 -2.16
C GLU A 46 -0.70 5.38 -1.00
N GLU A 47 -1.55 4.35 -0.98
CA GLU A 47 -2.44 4.06 0.14
C GLU A 47 -1.54 3.85 1.34
N LYS A 48 -1.48 4.87 2.21
CA LYS A 48 -1.00 4.66 3.57
C LYS A 48 -1.77 3.46 4.12
N PRO A 49 -1.09 2.48 4.73
CA PRO A 49 -1.71 1.22 5.16
C PRO A 49 -2.84 1.38 6.21
N GLY A 50 -3.15 2.61 6.62
CA GLY A 50 -4.16 2.91 7.64
C GLY A 50 -5.59 2.92 7.14
N THR A 51 -5.84 2.94 5.82
CA THR A 51 -7.20 3.18 5.32
C THR A 51 -7.98 1.94 4.88
N GLU A 52 -7.32 0.82 4.56
CA GLU A 52 -8.04 -0.41 4.17
C GLU A 52 -8.90 -0.93 5.33
N TYR A 53 -8.29 -1.02 6.51
CA TYR A 53 -8.96 -1.41 7.74
C TYR A 53 -10.02 -0.38 8.18
N GLU A 54 -9.80 0.92 7.93
CA GLU A 54 -10.82 1.96 8.14
C GLU A 54 -12.02 1.86 7.18
N LYS A 55 -11.90 1.17 6.03
CA LYS A 55 -13.04 0.91 5.13
C LYS A 55 -13.81 -0.36 5.53
N MET A 56 -13.20 -1.27 6.30
CA MET A 56 -13.82 -2.53 6.74
C MET A 56 -14.81 -2.37 7.90
N LYS A 57 -15.66 -3.38 8.15
CA LYS A 57 -16.55 -3.41 9.33
C LYS A 57 -15.81 -3.87 10.58
N VAL A 58 -16.28 -3.43 11.75
CA VAL A 58 -15.72 -3.84 13.05
C VAL A 58 -15.69 -5.36 13.22
N ASP A 59 -16.69 -6.09 12.72
CA ASP A 59 -16.69 -7.56 12.69
C ASP A 59 -15.47 -8.13 11.96
N GLN A 60 -15.21 -7.66 10.74
CA GLN A 60 -14.08 -8.12 9.92
C GLN A 60 -12.74 -7.76 10.57
N LEU A 61 -12.63 -6.57 11.16
CA LEU A 61 -11.45 -6.16 11.93
C LEU A 61 -11.19 -7.07 13.12
N LYS A 62 -12.25 -7.52 13.82
CA LYS A 62 -12.12 -8.47 14.93
C LYS A 62 -11.71 -9.86 14.46
N GLU A 63 -12.21 -10.32 13.31
CA GLU A 63 -11.81 -11.59 12.72
C GLU A 63 -10.33 -11.59 12.33
N LEU A 64 -9.89 -10.56 11.61
CA LEU A 64 -8.49 -10.36 11.26
C LEU A 64 -7.61 -10.24 12.51
N ALA A 65 -8.06 -9.51 13.52
CA ALA A 65 -7.31 -9.34 14.76
C ALA A 65 -7.16 -10.67 15.50
N LYS A 66 -8.22 -11.49 15.54
CA LYS A 66 -8.19 -12.84 16.10
C LYS A 66 -7.23 -13.75 15.32
N GLU A 67 -7.24 -13.68 13.98
CA GLU A 67 -6.34 -14.47 13.13
C GLU A 67 -4.87 -14.07 13.31
N LYS A 68 -4.59 -12.77 13.40
CA LYS A 68 -3.25 -12.21 13.67
C LYS A 68 -2.78 -12.42 15.11
N GLY A 69 -3.61 -13.00 15.98
CA GLY A 69 -3.28 -13.33 17.37
C GLY A 69 -3.40 -12.16 18.35
N ILE A 70 -4.18 -11.13 18.03
CA ILE A 70 -4.46 -9.99 18.91
C ILE A 70 -5.53 -10.44 19.91
N GLU A 71 -5.18 -10.62 21.18
CA GLU A 71 -6.08 -11.16 22.21
C GLU A 71 -7.06 -10.11 22.78
N ASP A 72 -6.64 -8.85 22.83
CA ASP A 72 -7.44 -7.74 23.34
C ASP A 72 -8.39 -7.13 22.29
N TYR A 73 -8.51 -7.76 21.12
CA TYR A 73 -9.37 -7.31 20.02
C TYR A 73 -10.84 -7.04 20.43
N ASN A 74 -11.36 -7.76 21.44
CA ASN A 74 -12.72 -7.53 21.94
C ASN A 74 -12.85 -6.34 22.89
N LYS A 75 -11.76 -5.91 23.54
CA LYS A 75 -11.74 -4.73 24.42
C LYS A 75 -11.38 -3.45 23.66
N MET A 76 -10.71 -3.60 22.51
CA MET A 76 -10.31 -2.52 21.62
C MET A 76 -11.50 -1.96 20.81
N LYS A 77 -11.43 -0.67 20.50
CA LYS A 77 -12.37 0.01 19.58
C LYS A 77 -11.90 -0.19 18.13
N ARG A 78 -12.75 0.15 17.17
CA ARG A 78 -12.45 0.10 15.72
C ARG A 78 -11.04 0.64 15.41
N ASP A 79 -10.75 1.85 15.86
CA ASP A 79 -9.47 2.54 15.64
C ASP A 79 -8.27 1.75 16.20
N GLU A 80 -8.43 1.24 17.43
CA GLU A 80 -7.39 0.46 18.12
C GLU A 80 -7.15 -0.90 17.43
N LEU A 81 -8.22 -1.53 16.92
CA LEU A 81 -8.13 -2.75 16.11
C LEU A 81 -7.35 -2.52 14.82
N ILE A 82 -7.70 -1.45 14.10
CA ILE A 82 -7.03 -1.04 12.85
C ILE A 82 -5.54 -0.83 13.12
N LYS A 83 -5.20 -0.08 14.15
CA LYS A 83 -3.82 0.24 14.51
C LYS A 83 -3.02 -0.99 14.92
N ALA A 84 -3.64 -1.92 15.66
CA ALA A 84 -2.99 -3.16 16.06
C ALA A 84 -2.76 -4.12 14.87
N LEU A 85 -3.66 -4.10 13.88
CA LEU A 85 -3.53 -4.85 12.62
C LEU A 85 -2.43 -4.25 11.72
N GLU A 86 -2.45 -2.94 11.49
CA GLU A 86 -1.46 -2.22 10.68
C GLU A 86 -0.04 -2.40 11.25
N ASN A 87 0.11 -2.32 12.57
CA ASN A 87 1.39 -2.50 13.24
C ASN A 87 1.96 -3.93 13.14
N ARG A 88 1.12 -4.93 12.82
CA ARG A 88 1.52 -6.34 12.66
C ARG A 88 1.95 -6.66 11.22
N GLU A 89 1.40 -5.98 10.21
CA GLU A 89 1.72 -6.23 8.80
C GLU A 89 3.10 -5.75 8.35
N GLN A 90 3.73 -4.85 9.10
CA GLN A 90 5.12 -4.45 8.81
C GLN A 90 6.17 -5.56 9.06
N VAL A 91 5.76 -6.80 9.37
CA VAL A 91 6.66 -7.92 9.70
C VAL A 91 6.42 -9.16 8.83
N SER A 92 5.69 -9.06 7.72
CA SER A 92 5.47 -10.21 6.81
C SER A 92 5.90 -9.91 5.38
N GLU A 93 7.18 -9.59 5.21
CA GLU A 93 7.97 -9.86 4.00
C GLU A 93 9.23 -10.63 4.43
N ASP A 94 9.07 -11.84 4.99
CA ASP A 94 10.10 -12.90 4.94
C ASP A 94 9.46 -14.23 5.39
N ASP A 95 8.60 -14.80 4.56
CA ASP A 95 8.36 -16.25 4.61
C ASP A 95 8.00 -16.76 3.21
N SER A 96 8.99 -16.72 2.31
CA SER A 96 9.12 -17.80 1.33
C SER A 96 10.09 -18.82 1.91
N THR A 97 9.56 -19.68 2.77
CA THR A 97 10.16 -20.99 3.03
C THR A 97 9.77 -21.99 1.92
N GLY A 98 10.74 -22.84 1.54
CA GLY A 98 10.52 -24.11 0.85
C GLY A 98 10.85 -24.08 -0.65
N GLU A 99 11.59 -24.99 -1.26
CA GLU A 99 11.91 -26.37 -0.90
C GLU A 99 13.22 -26.86 -1.57
N THR A 100 13.71 -27.93 -0.98
CA THR A 100 14.77 -28.88 -1.32
C THR A 100 14.74 -29.48 -2.73
N GLU A 101 15.90 -29.72 -3.34
CA GLU A 101 16.27 -30.93 -4.12
C GLU A 101 17.76 -30.80 -4.53
N GLU A 102 18.67 -31.60 -3.96
CA GLU A 102 19.17 -32.89 -4.46
C GLU A 102 20.33 -32.82 -5.49
N ALA A 103 21.24 -33.78 -5.31
CA ALA A 103 22.16 -34.38 -6.29
C ALA A 103 23.58 -33.77 -6.52
N ALA A 104 24.54 -34.38 -5.83
CA ALA A 104 25.66 -35.18 -6.37
C ALA A 104 26.73 -34.55 -7.31
N GLY A 105 27.98 -34.92 -6.99
CA GLY A 105 29.20 -34.85 -7.81
C GLY A 105 30.36 -34.32 -6.98
N ASP A 106 31.09 -35.12 -6.19
CA ASP A 106 32.06 -36.15 -6.63
C ASP A 106 32.75 -35.80 -7.95
N GLN A 107 33.90 -35.10 -7.86
CA GLN A 107 35.22 -35.55 -8.34
C GLN A 107 36.29 -34.48 -8.13
#